data_AF-S4MPK5-F1
#
_entry.id   AF-S4MPK5-F1
#
_cell.length_a   1.000
_cell.length_b   1.000
_cell.length_c   1.000
_cell.angle_alpha   90.00
_cell.angle_beta   90.00
_cell.angle_gamma   90.00
#
_symmetry.space_group_name_H-M   'P 1'
#
loop_
_entity.id
_entity.type
_entity.pdbx_description
1 polymer ?
#
loop_
_entity_poly.entity_id
_entity_poly.type
_entity_poly.pdbx_seq_one_letter_code
_entity_poly.pdbx_strand_id
1 'polypeptide(L)'
;MGAVGCGDAGGLEGAGATPTAVGPARLWPELTPASSPAFEIGEVNTEVVKGVKVPGDDIHRVDPVGVVRAEIAASQGDYAGDKAPYRDTNRRMADCGKGPEHGRCPVLRPYYRDLTGDGRDDLTLGFRLLPGKTTAVRVYTVEKHRLVQVMAWEDALSGVELAGRSLVIRSPSEVAGYEYRLQWTWDRDQRAMLLTQDEMLRTGPRKHSLHPSPHPSGAPAATPSGSPSASPTVFPSASTG
;
A
#
# COMPACT_ATOMS: atom_id res chain seq x y z
N MET A 1 69.92 13.40 -23.74
CA MET A 1 68.44 13.46 -23.78
C MET A 1 67.95 12.04 -23.98
N GLY A 2 67.10 11.41 -23.19
CA GLY A 2 66.34 11.75 -21.98
C GLY A 2 65.95 10.42 -21.30
N ALA A 3 65.59 10.48 -20.03
CA ALA A 3 65.39 9.33 -19.15
C ALA A 3 63.91 8.88 -19.04
N VAL A 4 63.73 7.75 -18.34
CA VAL A 4 62.53 7.22 -17.65
C VAL A 4 61.48 6.53 -18.55
N GLY A 5 60.95 5.35 -18.25
CA GLY A 5 61.12 4.39 -17.15
C GLY A 5 60.12 3.24 -17.38
N CYS A 6 60.56 1.98 -17.24
CA CYS A 6 59.65 0.84 -17.22
C CYS A 6 59.15 0.70 -15.78
N GLY A 7 57.87 0.97 -15.57
CA GLY A 7 57.22 0.85 -14.27
C GLY A 7 57.33 -0.59 -13.77
N ASP A 8 57.82 -0.75 -12.55
CA ASP A 8 57.80 -1.99 -11.81
C ASP A 8 56.33 -2.40 -11.59
N ALA A 9 55.90 -3.48 -12.23
CA ALA A 9 54.58 -4.05 -12.01
C ALA A 9 54.65 -4.76 -10.66
N GLY A 10 54.29 -4.03 -9.60
CA GLY A 10 54.15 -4.56 -8.24
C GLY A 10 53.49 -5.93 -8.27
N GLY A 11 54.16 -6.90 -7.66
CA GLY A 11 53.77 -8.30 -7.70
C GLY A 11 52.31 -8.48 -7.28
N LEU A 12 51.59 -9.32 -8.02
CA LEU A 12 50.21 -9.69 -7.70
C LEU A 12 50.20 -10.38 -6.33
N GLU A 13 49.59 -9.71 -5.34
CA GLU A 13 49.36 -10.28 -4.02
C GLU A 13 48.12 -11.18 -4.09
N GLY A 14 48.29 -12.48 -3.87
CA GLY A 14 47.19 -13.43 -3.88
C GLY A 14 46.20 -13.12 -2.75
N ALA A 15 44.90 -13.07 -3.05
CA ALA A 15 43.81 -12.76 -2.11
C ALA A 15 43.54 -13.85 -1.03
N GLY A 16 44.54 -14.66 -0.70
CA GLY A 16 44.42 -15.80 0.18
C GLY A 16 43.66 -16.98 -0.46
N ALA A 17 43.68 -18.12 0.24
CA ALA A 17 42.91 -19.28 -0.18
C ALA A 17 41.41 -18.97 -0.09
N THR A 18 40.69 -19.11 -1.21
CA THR A 18 39.22 -19.11 -1.19
C THR A 18 38.75 -20.34 -0.40
N PRO A 19 37.91 -20.19 0.64
CA PRO A 19 37.37 -21.33 1.35
C PRO A 19 36.66 -22.29 0.39
N THR A 20 37.01 -23.57 0.46
CA THR A 20 36.31 -24.60 -0.31
C THR A 20 34.83 -24.61 0.10
N ALA A 21 33.92 -24.57 -0.87
CA ALA A 21 32.50 -24.66 -0.60
C ALA A 21 32.19 -25.98 0.14
N VAL A 22 31.69 -25.88 1.37
CA VAL A 22 31.21 -27.03 2.14
C VAL A 22 29.71 -27.17 1.86
N GLY A 23 29.29 -28.34 1.37
CA GLY A 23 27.88 -28.62 1.12
C GLY A 23 27.04 -28.57 2.41
N PRO A 24 25.71 -28.39 2.30
CA PRO A 24 24.84 -28.36 3.47
C PRO A 24 24.95 -29.67 4.25
N ALA A 25 25.08 -29.58 5.58
CA ALA A 25 25.07 -30.75 6.44
C ALA A 25 23.68 -31.40 6.41
N ARG A 26 23.62 -32.71 6.18
CA ARG A 26 22.37 -33.47 6.34
C ARG A 26 22.12 -33.70 7.82
N LEU A 27 21.12 -33.02 8.37
CA LEU A 27 20.63 -33.26 9.72
C LEU A 27 19.55 -34.36 9.64
N TRP A 28 19.52 -35.27 10.63
CA TRP A 28 18.53 -36.35 10.75
C TRP A 28 18.35 -37.21 9.48
N PRO A 29 19.38 -37.96 9.05
CA PRO A 29 19.35 -38.71 7.79
C PRO A 29 18.26 -39.79 7.73
N GLU A 30 17.78 -40.27 8.88
CA GLU A 30 16.73 -41.28 8.99
C GLU A 30 15.32 -40.67 9.11
N LEU A 31 15.18 -39.33 9.04
CA LEU A 31 13.87 -38.67 9.10
C LEU A 31 13.06 -39.06 7.86
N THR A 32 11.94 -39.76 8.09
CA THR A 32 11.00 -40.08 7.00
C THR A 32 10.34 -38.80 6.51
N PRO A 33 10.42 -38.46 5.21
CA PRO A 33 9.77 -37.27 4.67
C PRO A 33 8.26 -37.30 4.89
N ALA A 34 7.68 -36.15 5.25
CA ALA A 34 6.23 -36.02 5.31
C ALA A 34 5.63 -36.16 3.89
N SER A 35 4.56 -36.93 3.77
CA SER A 35 3.83 -37.13 2.50
C SER A 35 2.68 -36.14 2.29
N SER A 36 2.36 -35.35 3.31
CA SER A 36 1.30 -34.35 3.31
C SER A 36 1.66 -33.21 4.28
N PRO A 37 1.13 -31.99 4.06
CA PRO A 37 1.41 -30.86 4.91
C PRO A 37 0.77 -31.02 6.30
N ALA A 38 1.39 -30.42 7.32
CA ALA A 38 0.84 -30.40 8.68
C ALA A 38 -0.37 -29.46 8.83
N PHE A 39 -0.46 -28.45 7.96
CA PHE A 39 -1.55 -27.49 7.89
C PHE A 39 -1.86 -27.19 6.43
N GLU A 40 -3.14 -27.19 6.06
CA GLU A 40 -3.59 -26.58 4.81
C GLU A 40 -3.52 -25.07 5.01
N ILE A 41 -2.49 -24.43 4.46
CA ILE A 41 -2.43 -22.97 4.41
C ILE A 41 -3.51 -22.54 3.43
N GLY A 42 -4.50 -21.80 3.94
CA GLY A 42 -5.73 -21.39 3.27
C GLY A 42 -5.61 -21.34 1.75
N GLU A 43 -6.27 -22.32 1.14
CA GLU A 43 -6.40 -22.56 -0.29
C GLU A 43 -6.49 -21.29 -1.12
N VAL A 44 -5.80 -21.34 -2.24
CA VAL A 44 -6.12 -20.69 -3.51
C VAL A 44 -7.64 -20.57 -3.73
N ASN A 45 -8.28 -19.56 -3.16
CA ASN A 45 -9.72 -19.41 -3.26
C ASN A 45 -10.04 -18.42 -4.36
N THR A 46 -10.40 -18.97 -5.53
CA THR A 46 -11.03 -18.20 -6.60
C THR A 46 -12.53 -18.24 -6.44
N GLU A 47 -13.19 -17.09 -6.58
CA GLU A 47 -14.64 -17.01 -6.46
C GLU A 47 -15.25 -16.19 -7.58
N VAL A 48 -16.28 -16.75 -8.24
CA VAL A 48 -17.08 -15.98 -9.20
C VAL A 48 -17.98 -15.01 -8.45
N VAL A 49 -17.77 -13.70 -8.69
CA VAL A 49 -18.58 -12.66 -8.05
C VAL A 49 -19.97 -12.64 -8.69
N LYS A 50 -20.98 -13.04 -7.91
CA LYS A 50 -22.37 -13.11 -8.38
C LYS A 50 -22.98 -11.70 -8.44
N GLY A 51 -23.84 -11.48 -9.43
CA GLY A 51 -24.62 -10.23 -9.55
C GLY A 51 -23.87 -9.04 -10.12
N VAL A 52 -22.56 -9.17 -10.40
CA VAL A 52 -21.76 -8.12 -11.07
C VAL A 52 -21.61 -8.46 -12.55
N LYS A 53 -21.90 -7.48 -13.41
CA LYS A 53 -21.72 -7.61 -14.86
C LYS A 53 -20.33 -7.10 -15.24
N VAL A 54 -19.75 -7.71 -16.28
CA VAL A 54 -18.52 -7.25 -16.93
C VAL A 54 -18.85 -6.87 -18.38
N PRO A 55 -19.29 -5.63 -18.66
CA PRO A 55 -19.73 -5.24 -19.99
C PRO A 55 -18.59 -5.35 -21.01
N GLY A 56 -18.77 -6.17 -22.04
CA GLY A 56 -17.79 -6.35 -23.11
C GLY A 56 -16.45 -6.94 -22.65
N ASP A 57 -16.46 -7.70 -21.54
CA ASP A 57 -15.26 -8.24 -20.88
C ASP A 57 -14.24 -7.18 -20.44
N ASP A 58 -14.67 -5.92 -20.35
CA ASP A 58 -13.83 -4.79 -19.96
C ASP A 58 -13.93 -4.55 -18.45
N ILE A 59 -12.85 -4.89 -17.73
CA ILE A 59 -12.81 -4.76 -16.27
C ILE A 59 -12.91 -3.29 -15.82
N HIS A 60 -12.51 -2.33 -16.67
CA HIS A 60 -12.60 -0.89 -16.35
C HIS A 60 -14.04 -0.40 -16.30
N ARG A 61 -14.99 -1.17 -16.86
CA ARG A 61 -16.43 -0.87 -16.84
C ARG A 61 -17.17 -1.53 -15.68
N VAL A 62 -16.48 -2.32 -14.86
CA VAL A 62 -17.04 -2.90 -13.64
C VAL A 62 -17.21 -1.79 -12.60
N ASP A 63 -18.36 -1.74 -11.94
CA ASP A 63 -18.58 -0.80 -10.83
C ASP A 63 -17.90 -1.32 -9.55
N PRO A 64 -16.80 -0.69 -9.08
CA PRO A 64 -16.09 -1.14 -7.88
C PRO A 64 -16.96 -1.06 -6.61
N VAL A 65 -17.89 -0.11 -6.53
CA VAL A 65 -18.84 -0.03 -5.40
C VAL A 65 -19.84 -1.18 -5.47
N GLY A 66 -20.30 -1.52 -6.68
CA GLY A 66 -21.13 -2.67 -6.98
C GLY A 66 -20.48 -4.00 -6.59
N VAL A 67 -19.17 -4.14 -6.81
CA VAL A 67 -18.39 -5.33 -6.38
C VAL A 67 -18.43 -5.50 -4.86
N VAL A 68 -18.13 -4.45 -4.10
CA VAL A 68 -18.18 -4.51 -2.63
C VAL A 68 -19.60 -4.77 -2.12
N ARG A 69 -20.63 -4.21 -2.77
CA ARG A 69 -22.03 -4.53 -2.45
C ARG A 69 -22.36 -6.02 -2.70
N ALA A 70 -21.81 -6.61 -3.75
CA ALA A 70 -22.00 -8.03 -4.03
C ALA A 70 -21.34 -8.92 -2.97
N GLU A 71 -20.13 -8.56 -2.50
CA GLU A 71 -19.48 -9.25 -1.38
C GLU A 71 -20.32 -9.15 -0.09
N ILE A 72 -20.79 -7.95 0.26
CA ILE A 72 -21.66 -7.73 1.42
C ILE A 72 -22.94 -8.57 1.36
N ALA A 73 -23.53 -8.70 0.17
CA ALA A 73 -24.71 -9.52 -0.05
C ALA A 73 -24.43 -11.02 0.08
N ALA A 74 -23.24 -11.48 -0.32
CA ALA A 74 -22.82 -12.87 -0.22
C ALA A 74 -22.45 -13.27 1.22
N SER A 75 -21.87 -12.34 1.99
CA SER A 75 -21.35 -12.59 3.35
C SER A 75 -22.16 -11.86 4.42
N GLN A 76 -23.49 -11.99 4.41
CA GLN A 76 -24.35 -11.24 5.33
C GLN A 76 -24.00 -11.43 6.82
N GLY A 77 -23.44 -12.57 7.22
CA GLY A 77 -23.00 -12.82 8.59
C GLY A 77 -21.93 -11.83 9.09
N ASP A 78 -21.09 -11.34 8.18
CA ASP A 78 -19.99 -10.43 8.52
C ASP A 78 -20.41 -8.95 8.49
N TYR A 79 -21.49 -8.65 7.76
CA TYR A 79 -21.87 -7.27 7.42
C TYR A 79 -23.27 -6.84 7.87
N ALA A 80 -24.17 -7.77 8.21
CA ALA A 80 -25.56 -7.48 8.53
C ALA A 80 -25.92 -7.78 10.00
N GLY A 81 -26.68 -6.87 10.60
CA GLY A 81 -27.10 -6.96 11.99
C GLY A 81 -26.14 -6.28 12.97
N ASP A 82 -26.64 -6.01 14.18
CA ASP A 82 -25.93 -5.15 15.14
C ASP A 82 -24.63 -5.75 15.69
N LYS A 83 -24.50 -7.08 15.62
CA LYS A 83 -23.32 -7.83 16.09
C LYS A 83 -22.31 -8.15 14.99
N ALA A 84 -22.63 -7.83 13.73
CA ALA A 84 -21.74 -8.12 12.62
C ALA A 84 -20.40 -7.35 12.77
N PRO A 85 -19.26 -8.01 12.58
CA PRO A 85 -17.94 -7.40 12.76
C PRO A 85 -17.73 -6.20 11.83
N TYR A 86 -18.31 -6.25 10.62
CA TYR A 86 -18.14 -5.24 9.56
C TYR A 86 -19.41 -4.42 9.27
N ARG A 87 -20.35 -4.38 10.21
CA ARG A 87 -21.66 -3.67 10.06
C ARG A 87 -21.53 -2.21 9.62
N ASP A 88 -20.48 -1.53 10.05
CA ASP A 88 -20.26 -0.11 9.73
C ASP A 88 -19.77 0.07 8.29
N THR A 89 -19.11 -0.93 7.71
CA THR A 89 -18.76 -0.93 6.28
C THR A 89 -20.04 -0.93 5.45
N ASN A 90 -20.96 -1.86 5.75
CA ASN A 90 -22.25 -1.96 5.07
C ASN A 90 -23.05 -0.65 5.18
N ARG A 91 -23.17 -0.09 6.39
CA ARG A 91 -23.87 1.20 6.60
C ARG A 91 -23.26 2.33 5.77
N ARG A 92 -21.93 2.42 5.69
CA ARG A 92 -21.23 3.49 4.95
C ARG A 92 -21.24 3.31 3.44
N MET A 93 -21.68 2.17 2.91
CA MET A 93 -21.87 2.01 1.46
C MET A 93 -22.92 2.98 0.89
N ALA A 94 -23.83 3.50 1.73
CA ALA A 94 -24.75 4.57 1.34
C ALA A 94 -24.03 5.89 0.99
N ASP A 95 -22.83 6.13 1.52
CA ASP A 95 -22.04 7.34 1.25
C ASP A 95 -21.29 7.27 -0.11
N CYS A 96 -21.32 6.13 -0.80
CA CYS A 96 -20.61 5.90 -2.07
C CYS A 96 -21.33 6.43 -3.32
N GLY A 97 -22.35 7.29 -3.18
CA GLY A 97 -23.12 7.80 -4.31
C GLY A 97 -22.31 8.59 -5.35
N LYS A 98 -21.16 9.13 -4.97
CA LYS A 98 -20.21 9.82 -5.86
C LYS A 98 -19.05 8.92 -6.34
N GLY A 99 -19.11 7.63 -6.04
CA GLY A 99 -18.06 6.65 -6.36
C GLY A 99 -17.06 6.42 -5.22
N PRO A 100 -16.05 5.56 -5.46
CA PRO A 100 -15.00 5.23 -4.48
C PRO A 100 -14.21 6.46 -4.03
N GLU A 101 -13.62 6.41 -2.83
CA GLU A 101 -12.77 7.45 -2.22
C GLU A 101 -13.45 8.80 -1.96
N HIS A 102 -14.73 8.97 -2.34
CA HIS A 102 -15.46 10.21 -2.13
C HIS A 102 -16.18 10.22 -0.78
N GLY A 103 -16.04 11.32 -0.03
CA GLY A 103 -16.73 11.53 1.24
C GLY A 103 -16.34 10.48 2.28
N ARG A 104 -17.31 9.71 2.76
CA ARG A 104 -17.13 8.63 3.76
C ARG A 104 -17.24 7.23 3.17
N CYS A 105 -17.29 7.11 1.83
CA CYS A 105 -17.34 5.82 1.16
C CYS A 105 -16.15 4.96 1.62
N PRO A 106 -16.36 3.72 2.10
CA PRO A 106 -15.29 2.88 2.60
C PRO A 106 -14.47 2.24 1.46
N VAL A 107 -14.98 2.29 0.22
CA VAL A 107 -14.30 1.77 -0.98
C VAL A 107 -13.20 2.72 -1.40
N LEU A 108 -11.99 2.20 -1.55
CA LEU A 108 -10.81 2.96 -1.98
C LEU A 108 -10.74 3.06 -3.50
N ARG A 109 -9.84 3.91 -4.00
CA ARG A 109 -9.56 4.03 -5.43
C ARG A 109 -9.21 2.67 -6.04
N PRO A 110 -9.87 2.22 -7.12
CA PRO A 110 -9.50 1.01 -7.84
C PRO A 110 -8.20 1.24 -8.63
N TYR A 111 -7.39 0.18 -8.76
CA TYR A 111 -6.20 0.17 -9.60
C TYR A 111 -6.29 -0.95 -10.63
N TYR A 112 -5.87 -0.66 -11.86
CA TYR A 112 -5.97 -1.58 -12.98
C TYR A 112 -4.59 -1.85 -13.57
N ARG A 113 -4.18 -3.12 -13.58
CA ARG A 113 -2.92 -3.59 -14.19
C ARG A 113 -3.02 -5.06 -14.57
N ASP A 114 -2.38 -5.43 -15.67
CA ASP A 114 -2.18 -6.84 -16.07
C ASP A 114 -1.28 -7.59 -15.07
N LEU A 115 -1.91 -8.28 -14.11
CA LEU A 115 -1.25 -9.13 -13.10
C LEU A 115 -1.18 -10.57 -13.60
N THR A 116 -2.22 -11.05 -14.29
CA THR A 116 -2.35 -12.41 -14.81
C THR A 116 -1.44 -12.71 -16.01
N GLY A 117 -1.01 -11.67 -16.72
CA GLY A 117 -0.11 -11.72 -17.87
C GLY A 117 -0.76 -12.22 -19.13
N ASP A 118 -2.07 -11.99 -19.27
CA ASP A 118 -2.85 -12.33 -20.46
C ASP A 118 -3.03 -11.12 -21.41
N GLY A 119 -2.43 -9.98 -21.07
CA GLY A 119 -2.52 -8.74 -21.84
C GLY A 119 -3.77 -7.91 -21.54
N ARG A 120 -4.58 -8.29 -20.55
CA ARG A 120 -5.74 -7.53 -20.07
C ARG A 120 -5.48 -7.07 -18.64
N ASP A 121 -5.97 -5.88 -18.31
CA ASP A 121 -5.84 -5.40 -16.93
C ASP A 121 -6.72 -6.21 -15.98
N ASP A 122 -6.22 -6.41 -14.76
CA ASP A 122 -6.92 -6.93 -13.60
C ASP A 122 -7.24 -5.79 -12.63
N LEU A 123 -8.26 -5.96 -11.77
CA LEU A 123 -8.72 -4.96 -10.81
C LEU A 123 -8.16 -5.29 -9.42
N THR A 124 -7.33 -4.40 -8.88
CA THR A 124 -7.00 -4.37 -7.44
C THR A 124 -7.94 -3.39 -6.74
N LEU A 125 -8.69 -3.88 -5.77
CA LEU A 125 -9.68 -3.10 -5.02
C LEU A 125 -9.44 -3.22 -3.52
N GLY A 126 -9.41 -2.07 -2.85
CA GLY A 126 -9.36 -2.00 -1.39
C GLY A 126 -10.63 -1.41 -0.79
N PHE A 127 -11.04 -1.86 0.39
CA PHE A 127 -12.10 -1.20 1.16
C PHE A 127 -11.94 -1.40 2.67
N ARG A 128 -12.38 -0.42 3.45
CA ARG A 128 -12.24 -0.44 4.92
C ARG A 128 -13.24 -1.40 5.55
N LEU A 129 -12.76 -2.22 6.50
CA LEU A 129 -13.56 -3.13 7.31
C LEU A 129 -13.83 -2.48 8.68
N LEU A 130 -15.04 -1.95 8.85
CA LEU A 130 -15.40 -1.04 9.92
C LEU A 130 -16.35 -1.70 10.93
N PRO A 131 -16.19 -1.43 12.23
CA PRO A 131 -15.43 -0.30 12.80
C PRO A 131 -13.95 -0.59 13.09
N GLY A 132 -13.43 -1.73 12.65
CA GLY A 132 -12.02 -2.10 12.80
C GLY A 132 -11.04 -1.19 12.06
N LYS A 133 -9.75 -1.53 12.19
CA LYS A 133 -8.64 -0.85 11.48
C LYS A 133 -8.19 -1.60 10.23
N THR A 134 -8.82 -2.75 9.96
CA THR A 134 -8.48 -3.65 8.87
C THR A 134 -8.99 -3.07 7.54
N THR A 135 -8.25 -3.35 6.48
CA THR A 135 -8.64 -3.04 5.11
C THR A 135 -8.59 -4.33 4.31
N ALA A 136 -9.69 -4.65 3.65
CA ALA A 136 -9.74 -5.72 2.68
C ALA A 136 -9.00 -5.28 1.42
N VAL A 137 -8.17 -6.16 0.87
CA VAL A 137 -7.56 -6.05 -0.45
C VAL A 137 -8.02 -7.26 -1.24
N ARG A 138 -8.54 -7.00 -2.44
CA ARG A 138 -9.03 -8.01 -3.37
C ARG A 138 -8.40 -7.78 -4.72
N VAL A 139 -8.15 -8.87 -5.45
CA VAL A 139 -7.80 -8.80 -6.88
C VAL A 139 -8.85 -9.58 -7.66
N TYR A 140 -9.30 -8.98 -8.77
CA TYR A 140 -10.27 -9.58 -9.66
C TYR A 140 -9.75 -9.62 -11.09
N THR A 141 -10.09 -10.68 -11.81
CA THR A 141 -9.88 -10.81 -13.25
C THR A 141 -11.21 -11.14 -13.95
N VAL A 142 -11.21 -11.16 -15.28
CA VAL A 142 -12.38 -11.53 -16.09
C VAL A 142 -12.15 -12.90 -16.72
N GLU A 143 -12.96 -13.88 -16.31
CA GLU A 143 -12.91 -15.22 -16.89
C GLU A 143 -14.28 -15.65 -17.41
N LYS A 144 -14.34 -16.11 -18.67
CA LYS A 144 -15.57 -16.59 -19.30
C LYS A 144 -16.73 -15.60 -19.10
N HIS A 145 -16.49 -14.31 -19.36
CA HIS A 145 -17.44 -13.21 -19.22
C HIS A 145 -17.92 -12.92 -17.80
N ARG A 146 -17.19 -13.38 -16.78
CA ARG A 146 -17.54 -13.21 -15.36
C ARG A 146 -16.40 -12.59 -14.59
N LEU A 147 -16.74 -11.77 -13.61
CA LEU A 147 -15.77 -11.25 -12.65
C LEU A 147 -15.40 -12.38 -11.68
N VAL A 148 -14.12 -12.67 -11.57
CA VAL A 148 -13.57 -13.70 -10.68
C VAL A 148 -12.61 -13.04 -9.71
N GLN A 149 -12.87 -13.19 -8.41
CA GLN A 149 -11.90 -12.88 -7.37
C GLN A 149 -10.80 -13.92 -7.42
N VAL A 150 -9.56 -13.46 -7.54
CA VAL A 150 -8.36 -14.30 -7.64
C VAL A 150 -7.38 -14.06 -6.49
N MET A 151 -7.69 -13.13 -5.60
CA MET A 151 -6.95 -12.85 -4.38
C MET A 151 -7.88 -12.22 -3.35
N ALA A 152 -7.77 -12.64 -2.09
CA ALA A 152 -8.38 -11.95 -0.97
C ALA A 152 -7.43 -11.93 0.22
N TRP A 153 -7.22 -10.75 0.78
CA TRP A 153 -6.46 -10.55 2.01
C TRP A 153 -7.08 -9.43 2.84
N GLU A 154 -6.93 -9.50 4.15
CA GLU A 154 -7.43 -8.50 5.08
C GLU A 154 -6.37 -8.25 6.15
N ASP A 155 -5.94 -7.00 6.30
CA ASP A 155 -4.95 -6.66 7.32
C ASP A 155 -5.01 -5.18 7.72
N ALA A 156 -4.32 -4.81 8.79
CA ALA A 156 -4.03 -3.43 9.17
C ALA A 156 -2.94 -2.85 8.23
N LEU A 157 -3.31 -2.55 6.98
CA LEU A 157 -2.35 -2.12 5.96
C LEU A 157 -1.56 -0.86 6.34
N SER A 158 -0.23 -0.95 6.25
CA SER A 158 0.71 0.18 6.22
C SER A 158 0.97 0.67 4.78
N GLY A 159 0.79 -0.20 3.79
CA GLY A 159 0.94 0.16 2.37
C GLY A 159 0.56 -0.99 1.43
N VAL A 160 0.22 -0.64 0.20
CA VAL A 160 -0.02 -1.58 -0.90
C VAL A 160 0.65 -1.04 -2.15
N GLU A 161 1.44 -1.88 -2.81
CA GLU A 161 2.27 -1.51 -3.96
C GLU A 161 2.10 -2.53 -5.08
N LEU A 162 2.10 -2.04 -6.33
CA LEU A 162 2.18 -2.88 -7.52
C LEU A 162 3.62 -2.86 -8.03
N ALA A 163 4.29 -4.01 -7.97
CA ALA A 163 5.68 -4.18 -8.39
C ALA A 163 5.73 -5.11 -9.59
N GLY A 164 5.70 -4.53 -10.80
CA GLY A 164 5.54 -5.30 -12.03
C GLY A 164 4.18 -6.01 -12.04
N ARG A 165 4.21 -7.35 -11.97
CA ARG A 165 3.01 -8.21 -11.95
C ARG A 165 2.70 -8.76 -10.55
N SER A 166 3.38 -8.24 -9.53
CA SER A 166 3.22 -8.64 -8.14
C SER A 166 2.44 -7.58 -7.37
N LEU A 167 1.59 -8.03 -6.46
CA LEU A 167 0.96 -7.18 -5.44
C LEU A 167 1.75 -7.34 -4.13
N VAL A 168 2.29 -6.25 -3.61
CA VAL A 168 3.04 -6.21 -2.35
C VAL A 168 2.19 -5.51 -1.29
N ILE A 169 1.95 -6.17 -0.18
CA ILE A 169 1.22 -5.64 0.97
C ILE A 169 2.20 -5.48 2.13
N ARG A 170 2.17 -4.32 2.78
CA ARG A 170 2.88 -4.08 4.04
C ARG A 170 1.90 -3.91 5.19
N SER A 171 2.20 -4.51 6.33
CA SER A 171 1.42 -4.39 7.56
C SER A 171 2.34 -4.36 8.79
N PRO A 172 1.93 -3.75 9.90
CA PRO A 172 2.71 -3.78 11.12
C PRO A 172 2.80 -5.21 11.66
N SER A 173 3.95 -5.58 12.20
CA SER A 173 4.12 -6.85 12.93
C SER A 173 3.79 -6.68 14.42
N GLU A 174 3.45 -7.79 15.06
CA GLU A 174 3.37 -7.94 16.51
C GLU A 174 4.74 -7.80 17.17
N VAL A 175 5.82 -8.05 16.42
CA VAL A 175 7.19 -7.82 16.89
C VAL A 175 7.53 -6.34 16.75
N ALA A 176 7.76 -5.70 17.90
CA ALA A 176 8.08 -4.28 17.94
C ALA A 176 9.31 -3.95 17.07
N GLY A 177 9.15 -2.95 16.20
CA GLY A 177 10.21 -2.55 15.27
C GLY A 177 10.28 -3.40 14.01
N TYR A 178 9.26 -4.22 13.71
CA TYR A 178 9.16 -4.97 12.47
C TYR A 178 7.85 -4.69 11.72
N GLU A 179 7.88 -4.96 10.42
CA GLU A 179 6.72 -4.97 9.53
C GLU A 179 6.72 -6.27 8.71
N TYR A 180 5.52 -6.74 8.36
CA TYR A 180 5.38 -7.78 7.34
C TYR A 180 5.38 -7.15 5.96
N ARG A 181 6.02 -7.83 5.01
CA ARG A 181 5.95 -7.57 3.58
C ARG A 181 5.56 -8.86 2.87
N LEU A 182 4.31 -8.90 2.44
CA LEU A 182 3.72 -10.03 1.74
C LEU A 182 3.67 -9.75 0.25
N GLN A 183 4.16 -10.67 -0.58
CA GLN A 183 4.10 -10.55 -2.03
C GLN A 183 3.24 -11.65 -2.63
N TRP A 184 2.26 -11.23 -3.43
CA TRP A 184 1.35 -12.08 -4.16
C TRP A 184 1.67 -12.04 -5.65
N THR A 185 1.72 -13.20 -6.30
CA THR A 185 1.92 -13.31 -7.76
C THR A 185 0.98 -14.31 -8.38
N TRP A 186 0.60 -14.07 -9.64
CA TRP A 186 -0.27 -14.96 -10.38
C TRP A 186 0.37 -16.31 -10.65
N ASP A 187 -0.35 -17.38 -10.29
CA ASP A 187 -0.06 -18.74 -10.72
C ASP A 187 -1.09 -19.17 -11.77
N ARG A 188 -0.58 -19.61 -12.93
CA ARG A 188 -1.43 -19.96 -14.09
C ARG A 188 -2.20 -21.25 -13.90
N ASP A 189 -1.64 -22.21 -13.19
CA ASP A 189 -2.23 -23.54 -13.02
C ASP A 189 -3.32 -23.50 -11.96
N GLN A 190 -3.08 -22.77 -10.87
CA GLN A 190 -4.03 -22.51 -9.80
C GLN A 190 -5.06 -21.43 -10.16
N ARG A 191 -4.77 -20.61 -11.18
CA ARG A 191 -5.61 -19.49 -11.63
C ARG A 191 -5.94 -18.53 -10.50
N ALA A 192 -4.98 -18.29 -9.61
CA ALA A 192 -5.10 -17.31 -8.53
C ALA A 192 -3.77 -16.61 -8.26
N MET A 193 -3.82 -15.51 -7.51
CA MET A 193 -2.64 -14.91 -6.92
C MET A 193 -2.27 -15.72 -5.67
N LEU A 194 -1.04 -16.20 -5.61
CA LEU A 194 -0.50 -16.95 -4.47
C LEU A 194 0.47 -16.08 -3.67
N LEU A 195 0.50 -16.27 -2.35
CA LEU A 195 1.53 -15.68 -1.50
C LEU A 195 2.87 -16.38 -1.80
N THR A 196 3.77 -15.69 -2.48
CA THR A 196 5.07 -16.24 -2.91
C THR A 196 6.23 -15.78 -2.05
N GLN A 197 6.08 -14.65 -1.35
CA GLN A 197 7.07 -14.18 -0.38
C GLN A 197 6.37 -13.64 0.85
N ASP A 198 6.86 -14.05 2.01
CA ASP A 198 6.48 -13.54 3.32
C ASP A 198 7.77 -13.16 4.05
N GLU A 199 8.00 -11.87 4.22
CA GLU A 199 9.20 -11.33 4.84
C GLU A 199 8.82 -10.48 6.06
N MET A 200 9.47 -10.73 7.19
CA MET A 200 9.42 -9.85 8.35
C MET A 200 10.64 -8.91 8.33
N LEU A 201 10.40 -7.65 7.99
CA LEU A 201 11.43 -6.64 7.79
C LEU A 201 11.59 -5.76 9.03
N ARG A 202 12.83 -5.47 9.40
CA ARG A 202 13.10 -4.52 10.50
C ARG A 202 12.76 -3.11 10.04
N THR A 203 11.82 -2.48 10.71
CA THR A 203 11.56 -1.05 10.54
C THR A 203 12.69 -0.27 11.21
N GLY A 204 13.27 0.69 10.48
CA GLY A 204 14.30 1.57 11.03
C GLY A 204 13.79 2.37 12.24
N PRO A 205 14.69 3.04 13.00
CA PRO A 205 14.25 3.92 14.08
C PRO A 205 13.24 4.92 13.53
N ARG A 206 12.04 4.98 14.13
CA ARG A 206 11.00 5.94 13.76
C ARG A 206 11.60 7.33 13.89
N LYS A 207 11.98 7.96 12.77
CA LYS A 207 12.14 9.41 12.77
C LYS A 207 10.76 9.95 13.04
N HIS A 208 10.52 10.45 14.25
CA HIS A 208 9.42 11.34 14.50
C HIS A 208 9.58 12.48 13.51
N SER A 209 8.80 12.45 12.42
CA SER A 209 8.57 13.64 11.61
C SER A 209 7.87 14.62 12.53
N LEU A 210 8.66 15.48 13.18
CA LEU A 210 8.17 16.72 13.72
C LEU A 210 7.46 17.40 12.55
N HIS A 211 6.14 17.50 12.64
CA HIS A 211 5.38 18.41 11.81
C HIS A 211 6.13 19.76 11.82
N PRO A 212 6.51 20.31 10.66
CA PRO A 212 6.91 21.71 10.61
C PRO A 212 5.66 22.51 10.98
N SER A 213 5.63 23.03 12.20
CA SER A 213 4.69 24.08 12.55
C SER A 213 4.83 25.20 11.50
N PRO A 214 3.73 25.71 10.93
CA PRO A 214 3.82 26.86 10.04
C PRO A 214 4.33 28.05 10.87
N HIS A 215 5.57 28.45 10.62
CA HIS A 215 6.09 29.71 11.13
C HIS A 215 5.27 30.87 10.52
N PRO A 216 4.74 31.80 11.32
CA PRO A 216 4.12 33.00 10.77
C PRO A 216 5.21 33.84 10.11
N SER A 217 5.02 34.15 8.82
CA SER A 217 5.84 35.11 8.08
C SER A 217 5.77 36.48 8.75
N GLY A 218 6.83 36.85 9.47
CA GLY A 218 7.07 38.22 9.91
C GLY A 218 7.50 39.07 8.73
N ALA A 219 6.78 40.17 8.51
CA ALA A 219 6.99 41.16 7.46
C ALA A 219 8.39 41.81 7.48
N PRO A 220 8.88 42.36 6.34
CA PRO A 220 10.19 42.98 6.27
C PRO A 220 10.24 44.32 7.01
N ALA A 221 11.37 44.55 7.66
CA ALA A 221 11.73 45.78 8.35
C ALA A 221 11.83 46.97 7.39
N ALA A 222 11.14 48.06 7.71
CA ALA A 222 11.43 49.39 7.18
C ALA A 222 12.04 50.25 8.29
N THR A 223 13.25 50.72 8.05
CA THR A 223 14.03 51.66 8.86
C THR A 223 13.38 53.04 8.90
N PRO A 224 13.34 53.73 10.06
CA PRO A 224 13.04 55.16 10.10
C PRO A 224 14.35 55.96 10.07
N SER A 225 14.46 56.88 9.11
CA SER A 225 15.52 57.89 9.06
C SER A 225 14.88 59.26 8.88
N GLY A 226 15.21 60.18 9.79
CA GLY A 226 15.24 61.63 9.52
C GLY A 226 13.97 62.44 9.81
N SER A 227 13.98 63.13 10.97
CA SER A 227 13.38 64.47 11.14
C SER A 227 14.05 65.46 10.16
N PRO A 228 13.38 66.53 9.67
CA PRO A 228 13.21 67.73 10.52
C PRO A 228 11.93 68.58 10.31
N SER A 229 11.57 69.25 11.41
CA SER A 229 11.12 70.65 11.58
C SER A 229 10.58 71.45 10.38
N ALA A 230 9.33 71.92 10.49
CA ALA A 230 8.94 73.32 10.22
C ALA A 230 7.48 73.59 10.67
N SER A 231 7.30 74.61 11.52
CA SER A 231 6.01 75.28 11.79
C SER A 231 5.50 76.02 10.53
N PRO A 232 4.19 76.36 10.43
CA PRO A 232 3.77 77.64 11.00
C PRO A 232 2.38 77.66 11.68
N THR A 233 2.31 78.59 12.62
CA THR A 233 1.20 79.38 13.17
C THR A 233 0.02 79.62 12.23
N VAL A 234 -1.22 79.41 12.71
CA VAL A 234 -2.38 80.33 12.51
C VAL A 234 -3.38 80.15 13.67
N PHE A 235 -3.65 81.23 14.42
CA PHE A 235 -4.85 81.44 15.26
C PHE A 235 -5.98 82.01 14.38
N PRO A 236 -7.27 81.78 14.71
CA PRO A 236 -7.97 82.88 15.38
C PRO A 236 -8.95 82.49 16.49
N SER A 237 -9.25 83.54 17.24
CA SER A 237 -10.10 83.77 18.41
C SER A 237 -11.56 83.29 18.38
N ALA A 238 -11.99 82.84 19.56
CA ALA A 238 -13.13 83.28 20.39
C ALA A 238 -14.57 83.36 19.84
N SER A 239 -15.45 82.56 20.45
CA SER A 239 -16.59 82.97 21.30
C SER A 239 -16.99 81.73 22.12
N THR A 240 -17.27 81.76 23.42
CA THR A 240 -18.40 82.38 24.15
C THR A 240 -18.19 82.15 25.66
N GLY A 241 -18.56 83.11 26.50
CA GLY A 241 -18.72 82.94 27.96
C GLY A 241 -18.00 83.98 28.79
#